data_AF-A0A7S1GT35-F1
#
_entry.id   AF-A0A7S1GT35-F1
#
_cell.length_a   1.000
_cell.length_b   1.000
_cell.length_c   1.000
_cell.angle_alpha   90.00
_cell.angle_beta   90.00
_cell.angle_gamma   90.00
#
_symmetry.space_group_name_H-M   'P 1'
#
loop_
_entity.id
_entity.type
_entity.pdbx_description
1 polymer ?
#
loop_
_entity_poly.entity_id
_entity_poly.type
_entity_poly.pdbx_seq_one_letter_code
_entity_poly.pdbx_strand_id
1 'polypeptide(L)'
;GKAGEREAARRRVITTVAQLGDVQRGLHTSVLVAVASVFVQTGRLPAKVAPLIRAIMDGVQRESQELLQIRAAEAITGLMRACEGRKVSPAPKILSNLGVYLCEDPTFTPRAIEMNEEPEKVTLEQVTYEPPSDASLLTSDDDTARVLRIKKRGALFALTKAAEAYAPNAIGEGGGIKSLWDKVSAVLAAACTPQSCNLPPPPGGGGRPK
;
A
#
# COMPACT_ATOMS: atom_id res chain seq x y z
N GLY A 1 -42.80 -20.03 -0.28
CA GLY A 1 -43.43 -20.27 1.04
C GLY A 1 -43.11 -19.11 1.98
N LYS A 2 -44.01 -18.76 2.90
CA LYS A 2 -43.91 -17.56 3.76
C LYS A 2 -42.58 -17.40 4.52
N ALA A 3 -41.91 -18.51 4.86
CA ALA A 3 -40.58 -18.49 5.49
C ALA A 3 -39.47 -17.99 4.54
N GLY A 4 -39.46 -18.45 3.29
CA GLY A 4 -38.48 -18.01 2.28
C GLY A 4 -38.66 -16.53 1.88
N GLU A 5 -39.89 -16.03 1.87
CA GLU A 5 -40.16 -14.60 1.64
C GLU A 5 -39.60 -13.70 2.75
N ARG A 6 -39.74 -14.13 4.01
CA ARG A 6 -39.17 -13.44 5.17
C ARG A 6 -37.64 -13.46 5.14
N GLU A 7 -37.05 -14.59 4.78
CA GLU A 7 -35.59 -14.72 4.68
C GLU A 7 -35.03 -13.87 3.53
N ALA A 8 -35.70 -13.86 2.37
CA ALA A 8 -35.32 -12.99 1.25
C ALA A 8 -35.47 -11.51 1.60
N ALA A 9 -36.54 -11.12 2.32
CA ALA A 9 -36.71 -9.75 2.81
C ALA A 9 -35.61 -9.35 3.79
N ARG A 10 -35.26 -10.24 4.74
CA ARG A 10 -34.15 -10.03 5.68
C ARG A 10 -32.82 -9.84 4.94
N ARG A 11 -32.51 -10.69 3.96
CA ARG A 11 -31.29 -10.59 3.16
C ARG A 11 -31.22 -9.25 2.43
N ARG A 12 -32.31 -8.82 1.78
CA ARG A 12 -32.38 -7.50 1.11
C ARG A 12 -32.07 -6.35 2.07
N VAL A 13 -32.70 -6.32 3.24
CA VAL A 13 -32.45 -5.26 4.24
C VAL A 13 -30.98 -5.25 4.67
N ILE A 14 -30.39 -6.41 4.96
CA ILE A 14 -28.98 -6.51 5.36
C ILE A 14 -28.06 -5.98 4.26
N THR A 15 -28.28 -6.39 3.00
CA THR A 15 -27.49 -5.91 1.86
C THR A 15 -27.61 -4.40 1.69
N THR A 16 -28.82 -3.84 1.76
CA THR A 16 -29.03 -2.40 1.64
C THR A 16 -28.37 -1.62 2.78
N VAL A 17 -28.46 -2.11 4.01
CA VAL A 17 -27.79 -1.47 5.17
C VAL A 17 -26.27 -1.49 4.99
N ALA A 18 -25.70 -2.60 4.53
CA ALA A 18 -24.27 -2.71 4.26
C ALA A 18 -23.83 -1.69 3.18
N GLN A 19 -24.56 -1.64 2.06
CA GLN A 19 -24.30 -0.70 0.96
C GLN A 19 -24.37 0.77 1.41
N LEU A 20 -25.40 1.15 2.18
CA LEU A 20 -25.51 2.49 2.73
C LEU A 20 -24.37 2.81 3.69
N GLY A 21 -23.95 1.83 4.50
CA GLY A 21 -22.79 1.96 5.37
C GLY A 21 -21.49 2.23 4.60
N ASP A 22 -21.28 1.56 3.47
CA ASP A 22 -20.11 1.80 2.60
C ASP A 22 -20.14 3.20 1.98
N VAL A 23 -21.29 3.62 1.45
CA VAL A 23 -21.47 4.96 0.89
C VAL A 23 -21.21 6.03 1.95
N GLN A 24 -21.77 5.87 3.15
CA GLN A 24 -21.57 6.80 4.26
C GLN A 24 -20.08 6.87 4.66
N ARG A 25 -19.39 5.73 4.77
CA ARG A 25 -17.95 5.70 5.09
C ARG A 25 -17.11 6.39 4.02
N GLY A 26 -17.43 6.18 2.75
CA GLY A 26 -16.78 6.85 1.62
C GLY A 26 -16.92 8.37 1.73
N LEU A 27 -18.16 8.87 1.81
CA LEU A 27 -18.44 10.30 1.94
C LEU A 27 -17.78 10.93 3.18
N HIS A 28 -17.86 10.25 4.33
CA HIS A 28 -17.21 10.71 5.56
C HIS A 28 -15.70 10.84 5.38
N THR A 29 -15.06 9.87 4.72
CA THR A 29 -13.63 9.92 4.41
C THR A 29 -13.32 11.13 3.52
N SER A 30 -14.06 11.34 2.43
CA SER A 30 -13.84 12.47 1.52
C SER A 30 -13.97 13.82 2.23
N VAL A 31 -14.98 13.97 3.11
CA VAL A 31 -15.17 15.20 3.91
C VAL A 31 -14.01 15.41 4.89
N LEU A 32 -13.60 14.37 5.61
CA LEU A 32 -12.47 14.47 6.56
C LEU A 32 -11.17 14.84 5.86
N VAL A 33 -10.89 14.24 4.69
CA VAL A 33 -9.72 14.59 3.88
C VAL A 33 -9.81 16.04 3.44
N ALA A 34 -10.94 16.50 2.91
CA ALA A 34 -11.11 17.87 2.46
C ALA A 34 -10.85 18.89 3.59
N VAL A 35 -11.43 18.65 4.78
CA VAL A 35 -11.19 19.48 5.98
C VAL A 35 -9.72 19.42 6.39
N ALA A 36 -9.12 18.23 6.41
CA ALA A 36 -7.71 18.06 6.74
C ALA A 36 -6.78 18.80 5.78
N SER A 37 -7.07 18.77 4.48
CA SER A 37 -6.33 19.49 3.44
C SER A 37 -6.34 21.00 3.66
N VAL A 38 -7.42 21.57 4.21
CA VAL A 38 -7.47 23.00 4.55
C VAL A 38 -6.47 23.33 5.67
N PHE A 39 -6.38 22.50 6.71
CA PHE A 39 -5.39 22.70 7.77
C PHE A 39 -3.95 22.64 7.25
N VAL A 40 -3.68 21.73 6.31
CA VAL A 40 -2.37 21.63 5.66
C VAL A 40 -2.07 22.87 4.83
N GLN A 41 -2.98 23.28 3.95
CA GLN A 41 -2.80 24.44 3.05
C GLN A 41 -2.69 25.77 3.81
N THR A 42 -3.42 25.92 4.92
CA THR A 42 -3.36 27.12 5.76
C THR A 42 -2.18 27.12 6.74
N GLY A 43 -1.43 26.02 6.84
CA GLY A 43 -0.34 25.85 7.80
C GLY A 43 -0.78 25.81 9.27
N ARG A 44 -2.09 25.81 9.56
CA ARG A 44 -2.64 25.83 10.92
C ARG A 44 -2.75 24.44 11.51
N LEU A 45 -1.62 23.73 11.60
CA LEU A 45 -1.61 22.36 12.09
C LEU A 45 -1.96 22.29 13.59
N PRO A 46 -2.81 21.34 14.02
CA PRO A 46 -3.07 21.11 15.43
C PRO A 46 -1.80 20.62 16.14
N ALA A 47 -1.76 20.79 17.47
CA ALA A 47 -0.66 20.31 18.31
C ALA A 47 -0.42 18.79 18.09
N LYS A 48 -1.50 18.02 18.02
CA LYS A 48 -1.49 16.59 17.70
C LYS A 48 -1.85 16.38 16.23
N VAL A 49 -0.86 16.06 15.39
CA VAL A 49 -1.06 15.82 13.94
C VAL A 49 -1.55 14.41 13.59
N ALA A 50 -1.50 13.46 14.52
CA ALA A 50 -1.88 12.07 14.25
C ALA A 50 -3.32 11.90 13.71
N PRO A 51 -4.36 12.60 14.22
CA PRO A 51 -5.70 12.54 13.64
C PRO A 51 -5.76 13.08 12.21
N LEU A 52 -4.96 14.11 11.91
CA LEU A 52 -4.87 14.70 10.57
C LEU A 52 -4.22 13.73 9.58
N ILE A 53 -3.12 13.08 10.00
CA ILE A 53 -2.46 12.03 9.21
C ILE A 53 -3.45 10.90 8.91
N ARG A 54 -4.20 10.42 9.90
CA ARG A 54 -5.19 9.33 9.71
C ARG A 54 -6.27 9.73 8.71
N ALA A 55 -6.87 10.91 8.89
CA ALA A 55 -7.91 11.42 7.99
C ALA A 55 -7.44 11.44 6.53
N ILE A 56 -6.24 11.99 6.28
CA ILE A 56 -5.70 12.08 4.92
C ILE A 56 -5.30 10.69 4.39
N MET A 57 -4.64 9.87 5.21
CA MET A 57 -4.21 8.52 4.81
C MET A 57 -5.40 7.59 4.50
N ASP A 58 -6.54 7.72 5.20
CA ASP A 58 -7.76 6.99 4.84
C ASP A 58 -8.25 7.39 3.44
N GLY A 59 -8.13 8.67 3.06
CA GLY A 59 -8.37 9.13 1.69
C GLY A 59 -7.40 8.52 0.69
N VAL A 60 -6.10 8.52 0.99
CA VAL A 60 -5.08 7.88 0.15
C VAL A 60 -5.39 6.40 -0.04
N GLN A 61 -5.82 5.68 1.00
CA GLN A 61 -6.03 4.24 0.94
C GLN A 61 -7.38 3.83 0.31
N ARG A 62 -8.45 4.60 0.53
CA ARG A 62 -9.83 4.12 0.31
C ARG A 62 -10.64 4.95 -0.67
N GLU A 63 -10.14 6.11 -1.10
CA GLU A 63 -10.91 7.00 -1.97
C GLU A 63 -11.07 6.39 -3.37
N SER A 64 -12.32 6.13 -3.74
CA SER A 64 -12.67 5.52 -5.02
C SER A 64 -12.51 6.50 -6.18
N GLN A 65 -12.80 7.78 -5.93
CA GLN A 65 -12.73 8.83 -6.93
C GLN A 65 -11.29 9.32 -7.11
N GLU A 66 -10.75 9.11 -8.30
CA GLU A 66 -9.34 9.35 -8.59
C GLU A 66 -8.88 10.78 -8.28
N LEU A 67 -9.65 11.78 -8.70
CA LEU A 67 -9.34 13.19 -8.45
C LEU A 67 -9.30 13.53 -6.95
N LEU A 68 -10.19 12.93 -6.15
CA LEU A 68 -10.19 13.12 -4.70
C LEU A 68 -9.01 12.40 -4.05
N GLN A 69 -8.64 11.23 -4.56
CA GLN A 69 -7.48 10.47 -4.10
C GLN A 69 -6.15 11.20 -4.42
N ILE A 70 -6.06 11.86 -5.58
CA ILE A 70 -4.93 12.74 -5.94
C ILE A 70 -4.84 13.92 -4.96
N ARG A 71 -5.96 14.56 -4.62
CA ARG A 71 -5.97 15.64 -3.62
C ARG A 71 -5.54 15.15 -2.24
N ALA A 72 -5.90 13.92 -1.86
CA ALA A 72 -5.40 13.30 -0.63
C ALA A 72 -3.87 13.09 -0.67
N ALA A 73 -3.35 12.64 -1.81
CA ALA A 73 -1.91 12.47 -2.06
C ALA A 73 -1.12 13.80 -2.01
N GLU A 74 -1.70 14.88 -2.52
CA GLU A 74 -1.14 16.23 -2.39
C GLU A 74 -1.13 16.70 -0.93
N ALA A 75 -2.24 16.49 -0.22
CA ALA A 75 -2.39 16.89 1.17
C ALA A 75 -1.44 16.14 2.10
N ILE A 76 -1.23 14.83 1.92
CA ILE A 76 -0.30 14.07 2.77
C ILE A 76 1.13 14.52 2.52
N THR A 77 1.50 14.79 1.27
CA THR A 77 2.79 15.32 0.90
C THR A 77 3.02 16.70 1.52
N GLY A 78 2.03 17.60 1.43
CA GLY A 78 2.07 18.91 2.05
C GLY A 78 2.19 18.83 3.58
N LEU A 79 1.49 17.88 4.22
CA LEU A 79 1.58 17.65 5.66
C LEU A 79 2.97 17.18 6.08
N MET A 80 3.58 16.28 5.30
CA MET A 80 4.95 15.83 5.54
C MET A 80 5.91 17.02 5.56
N ARG A 81 5.81 17.90 4.56
CA ARG A 81 6.66 19.11 4.48
C ARG A 81 6.44 20.05 5.66
N ALA A 82 5.19 20.31 6.01
CA ALA A 82 4.84 21.16 7.15
C ALA A 82 5.31 20.57 8.50
N CYS A 83 5.70 19.29 8.55
CA CYS A 83 6.20 18.63 9.75
C CYS A 83 7.73 18.40 9.76
N GLU A 84 8.48 18.84 8.75
CA GLU A 84 9.95 18.66 8.68
C GLU A 84 10.68 19.29 9.86
N GLY A 85 10.24 20.46 10.33
CA GLY A 85 10.84 21.16 11.47
C GLY A 85 10.49 20.61 12.85
N ARG A 86 9.73 19.51 12.95
CA ARG A 86 9.35 18.91 14.24
C ARG A 86 10.45 17.99 14.74
N LYS A 87 10.63 17.93 16.07
CA LYS A 87 11.59 17.01 16.74
C LYS A 87 11.45 15.56 16.28
N VAL A 88 10.21 15.12 16.01
CA VAL A 88 9.92 13.83 15.38
C VAL A 88 9.02 14.08 14.18
N SER A 89 9.60 13.98 12.98
CA SER A 89 8.86 14.10 11.72
C SER A 89 8.04 12.82 11.45
N PRO A 90 6.77 12.93 11.03
CA PRO A 90 5.95 11.78 10.64
C PRO A 90 6.34 11.22 9.25
N ALA A 91 7.13 11.95 8.45
CA ALA A 91 7.43 11.61 7.06
C ALA A 91 8.03 10.20 6.88
N PRO A 92 9.04 9.75 7.66
CA PRO A 92 9.62 8.41 7.47
C PRO A 92 8.60 7.29 7.70
N LYS A 93 7.68 7.47 8.65
CA LYS A 93 6.64 6.47 8.94
C LYS A 93 5.56 6.45 7.85
N ILE A 94 5.16 7.63 7.37
CA ILE A 94 4.20 7.75 6.26
C ILE A 94 4.77 7.06 5.01
N LEU A 95 6.00 7.40 4.60
CA LEU A 95 6.65 6.79 3.44
C LEU A 95 6.80 5.28 3.55
N SER A 96 7.14 4.78 4.75
CA SER A 96 7.20 3.35 4.99
C SER A 96 5.84 2.67 4.78
N ASN A 97 4.76 3.28 5.25
CA ASN A 97 3.41 2.73 5.06
C ASN A 97 3.00 2.77 3.57
N LEU A 98 3.30 3.87 2.87
CA LEU A 98 3.03 4.00 1.43
C LEU A 98 3.78 2.93 0.61
N GLY A 99 5.04 2.65 0.96
CA GLY A 99 5.81 1.56 0.35
C GLY A 99 5.14 0.19 0.55
N VAL A 100 4.65 -0.10 1.75
CA VAL A 100 3.89 -1.34 2.01
C VAL A 100 2.62 -1.40 1.15
N TYR A 101 1.87 -0.31 1.06
CA TYR A 101 0.62 -0.25 0.29
C TYR A 101 0.83 -0.43 -1.21
N LEU A 102 1.97 0.02 -1.75
CA LEU A 102 2.33 -0.19 -3.15
C LEU A 102 2.58 -1.67 -3.47
N CYS A 103 3.11 -2.42 -2.50
CA CYS A 103 3.50 -3.82 -2.64
C CYS A 103 2.42 -4.82 -2.17
N GLU A 104 1.26 -4.35 -1.70
CA GLU A 104 0.24 -5.20 -1.08
C GLU A 104 -0.64 -5.94 -2.09
N ASP A 105 -0.68 -5.46 -3.35
CA ASP A 105 -1.45 -6.07 -4.43
C ASP A 105 -0.67 -7.24 -5.06
N PRO A 106 -1.06 -8.51 -4.82
CA PRO A 106 -0.33 -9.67 -5.31
C PRO A 106 -0.43 -9.84 -6.83
N THR A 107 -1.41 -9.20 -7.48
CA THR A 107 -1.54 -9.22 -8.94
C THR A 107 -0.44 -8.38 -9.62
N PHE A 108 0.20 -7.50 -8.85
CA PHE A 108 1.25 -6.62 -9.35
C PHE A 108 2.60 -6.86 -8.68
N THR A 109 2.62 -7.15 -7.38
CA THR A 109 3.83 -7.45 -6.62
C THR A 109 3.74 -8.89 -6.13
N PRO A 110 4.39 -9.84 -6.84
CA PRO A 110 4.44 -11.21 -6.41
C PRO A 110 5.03 -11.32 -5.00
N ARG A 111 4.49 -12.22 -4.19
CA ARG A 111 5.09 -12.51 -2.89
C ARG A 111 6.39 -13.26 -3.12
N ALA A 112 7.47 -12.77 -2.52
CA ALA A 112 8.70 -13.53 -2.46
C ALA A 112 8.44 -14.79 -1.63
N ILE A 113 8.51 -15.95 -2.28
CA ILE A 113 8.51 -17.24 -1.60
C ILE A 113 9.94 -17.45 -1.12
N GLU A 114 10.14 -17.77 0.16
CA GLU A 114 11.45 -18.22 0.64
C GLU A 114 11.75 -19.55 -0.05
N MET A 115 12.55 -19.51 -1.13
CA MET A 115 13.01 -20.70 -1.83
C MET A 115 13.99 -21.45 -0.93
N ASN A 116 13.48 -22.30 -0.05
CA ASN A 116 14.28 -23.33 0.62
C ASN A 116 14.17 -24.70 -0.09
N GLU A 117 13.63 -24.73 -1.30
CA GLU A 117 13.53 -25.92 -2.15
C GLU A 117 14.05 -25.60 -3.56
N GLU A 118 14.71 -26.58 -4.16
CA GLU A 118 15.56 -26.47 -5.37
C GLU A 118 14.85 -25.81 -6.57
N PRO A 119 15.60 -25.18 -7.50
CA PRO A 119 15.04 -24.40 -8.59
C PRO A 119 14.49 -25.29 -9.70
N GLU A 120 13.33 -25.91 -9.47
CA GLU A 120 12.53 -26.47 -10.56
C GLU A 120 11.54 -25.40 -11.03
N LYS A 121 11.85 -24.78 -12.18
CA LYS A 121 11.01 -23.89 -13.00
C LYS A 121 9.92 -23.11 -12.23
N VAL A 122 10.24 -21.87 -11.84
CA VAL A 122 9.21 -20.87 -11.51
C VAL A 122 8.48 -20.48 -12.80
N THR A 123 7.45 -21.25 -13.16
CA THR A 123 6.35 -20.74 -13.98
C THR A 123 5.50 -19.84 -13.10
N LEU A 124 5.13 -18.67 -13.63
CA LEU A 124 4.23 -17.70 -13.00
C LEU A 124 2.82 -18.32 -12.90
N GLU A 125 2.64 -19.32 -12.06
CA GLU A 125 1.32 -19.84 -11.72
C GLU A 125 0.75 -19.00 -10.59
N GLN A 126 -0.42 -18.43 -10.87
CA GLN A 126 -1.16 -17.55 -9.99
C GLN A 126 -1.52 -18.32 -8.71
N VAL A 127 -0.87 -18.00 -7.60
CA VAL A 127 -1.26 -18.52 -6.29
C VAL A 127 -2.62 -17.91 -5.94
N THR A 128 -3.67 -18.73 -5.98
CA THR A 128 -4.99 -18.39 -5.45
C THR A 128 -4.88 -18.14 -3.94
N TYR A 129 -5.41 -17.00 -3.50
CA TYR A 129 -5.42 -16.56 -2.11
C TYR A 129 -6.57 -17.24 -1.35
N GLU A 130 -6.27 -17.98 -0.27
CA GLU A 130 -7.28 -18.36 0.72
C GLU A 130 -7.30 -17.35 1.89
N PRO A 131 -8.41 -16.60 2.08
CA PRO A 131 -8.55 -15.67 3.19
C PRO A 131 -8.81 -16.35 4.55
N PRO A 132 -8.47 -15.70 5.69
CA PRO A 132 -8.77 -16.22 7.02
C PRO A 132 -10.28 -16.29 7.29
N SER A 133 -10.69 -17.40 7.93
CA SER A 133 -12.03 -17.97 8.03
C SER A 133 -13.17 -17.15 8.65
N ASP A 134 -12.95 -15.96 9.22
CA ASP A 134 -13.96 -15.36 10.13
C ASP A 134 -14.52 -13.98 9.72
N ALA A 135 -14.17 -13.44 8.55
CA ALA A 135 -14.73 -12.16 8.06
C ALA A 135 -15.40 -12.23 6.67
N SER A 136 -15.42 -13.40 6.02
CA SER A 136 -15.65 -13.54 4.57
C SER A 136 -17.11 -13.63 4.12
N LEU A 137 -18.10 -13.54 5.01
CA LEU A 137 -19.48 -13.90 4.64
C LEU A 137 -20.17 -12.92 3.66
N LEU A 138 -19.56 -11.78 3.29
CA LEU A 138 -20.21 -10.75 2.46
C LEU A 138 -19.34 -10.05 1.39
N THR A 139 -18.03 -10.28 1.33
CA THR A 139 -17.16 -9.61 0.34
C THR A 139 -16.68 -10.60 -0.71
N SER A 140 -16.92 -10.30 -1.99
CA SER A 140 -16.42 -11.13 -3.08
C SER A 140 -14.92 -10.93 -3.28
N ASP A 141 -14.23 -11.91 -3.88
CA ASP A 141 -12.81 -11.78 -4.22
C ASP A 141 -12.54 -10.54 -5.11
N ASP A 142 -13.47 -10.21 -6.00
CA ASP A 142 -13.43 -9.01 -6.84
C ASP A 142 -13.42 -7.72 -6.02
N ASP A 143 -14.17 -7.67 -4.91
CA ASP A 143 -14.20 -6.51 -4.02
C ASP A 143 -12.85 -6.33 -3.30
N THR A 144 -12.21 -7.44 -2.89
CA THR A 144 -10.89 -7.38 -2.26
C THR A 144 -9.81 -6.90 -3.22
N ALA A 145 -9.80 -7.43 -4.46
CA ALA A 145 -8.89 -7.01 -5.51
C ALA A 145 -9.08 -5.53 -5.85
N ARG A 146 -10.34 -5.05 -5.90
CA ARG A 146 -10.66 -3.64 -6.11
C ARG A 146 -10.10 -2.76 -4.99
N VAL A 147 -10.26 -3.14 -3.73
CA VAL A 147 -9.73 -2.39 -2.57
C VAL A 147 -8.21 -2.29 -2.64
N LEU A 148 -7.51 -3.39 -2.96
CA LEU A 148 -6.05 -3.40 -3.10
C LEU A 148 -5.57 -2.50 -4.24
N ARG A 149 -6.24 -2.53 -5.40
CA ARG A 149 -5.93 -1.64 -6.53
C ARG A 149 -6.10 -0.17 -6.17
N ILE A 150 -7.18 0.18 -5.47
CA ILE A 150 -7.41 1.56 -5.00
C ILE A 150 -6.31 1.99 -4.04
N LYS A 151 -5.96 1.15 -3.07
CA LYS A 151 -4.91 1.42 -2.07
C LYS A 151 -3.54 1.61 -2.71
N LYS A 152 -3.17 0.74 -3.64
CA LYS A 152 -1.94 0.84 -4.45
C LYS A 152 -1.92 2.12 -5.28
N ARG A 153 -3.01 2.45 -5.97
CA ARG A 153 -3.12 3.68 -6.79
C ARG A 153 -2.87 4.93 -5.95
N GLY A 154 -3.51 5.02 -4.79
CA GLY A 154 -3.29 6.15 -3.89
C GLY A 154 -1.87 6.23 -3.35
N ALA A 155 -1.28 5.08 -3.00
CA ALA A 155 0.12 5.03 -2.59
C ALA A 155 1.07 5.54 -3.68
N LEU A 156 0.82 5.13 -4.93
CA LEU A 156 1.58 5.59 -6.10
C LEU A 156 1.47 7.12 -6.25
N PHE A 157 0.25 7.67 -6.24
CA PHE A 157 0.06 9.13 -6.32
C PHE A 157 0.80 9.89 -5.21
N ALA A 158 0.72 9.40 -3.96
CA ALA A 158 1.39 10.03 -2.83
C ALA A 158 2.91 10.00 -2.96
N LEU A 159 3.48 8.86 -3.39
CA LEU A 159 4.92 8.72 -3.61
C LEU A 159 5.41 9.59 -4.79
N THR A 160 4.65 9.66 -5.88
CA THR A 160 4.95 10.55 -7.01
C THR A 160 4.92 12.01 -6.57
N LYS A 161 3.87 12.43 -5.84
CA LYS A 161 3.76 13.80 -5.33
C LYS A 161 4.87 14.14 -4.34
N ALA A 162 5.24 13.20 -3.48
CA ALA A 162 6.40 13.35 -2.63
C ALA A 162 7.66 13.55 -3.49
N ALA A 163 7.93 12.66 -4.45
CA ALA A 163 9.12 12.75 -5.30
C ALA A 163 9.22 14.13 -5.98
N GLU A 164 8.13 14.62 -6.56
CA GLU A 164 8.02 15.96 -7.14
C GLU A 164 8.30 17.07 -6.11
N ALA A 165 7.71 16.96 -4.92
CA ALA A 165 7.83 17.99 -3.89
C ALA A 165 9.25 18.12 -3.31
N TYR A 166 10.02 17.03 -3.28
CA TYR A 166 11.40 17.00 -2.77
C TYR A 166 12.47 17.10 -3.87
N ALA A 167 12.10 17.30 -5.14
CA ALA A 167 12.91 16.97 -6.33
C ALA A 167 14.26 17.69 -6.61
N PRO A 168 14.77 18.65 -5.83
CA PRO A 168 16.22 18.93 -5.90
C PRO A 168 17.03 18.19 -4.82
N ASN A 169 16.43 17.83 -3.68
CA ASN A 169 17.12 17.26 -2.51
C ASN A 169 16.47 15.96 -1.99
N ALA A 170 15.73 15.24 -2.83
CA ALA A 170 14.92 14.08 -2.42
C ALA A 170 15.76 12.97 -1.76
N ILE A 171 17.00 12.80 -2.21
CA ILE A 171 17.93 11.73 -1.81
C ILE A 171 19.12 12.29 -0.99
N GLY A 172 19.20 13.62 -0.79
CA GLY A 172 20.26 14.24 0.01
C GLY A 172 20.11 13.96 1.52
N GLU A 173 21.12 14.34 2.31
CA GLU A 173 21.01 14.33 3.77
C GLU A 173 19.87 15.25 4.23
N GLY A 174 18.96 14.73 5.05
CA GLY A 174 17.74 15.44 5.45
C GLY A 174 16.62 15.44 4.39
N GLY A 175 16.83 14.81 3.23
CA GLY A 175 15.81 14.66 2.19
C GLY A 175 14.62 13.84 2.71
N GLY A 176 13.40 14.36 2.52
CA GLY A 176 12.18 13.73 3.05
C GLY A 176 11.97 12.28 2.58
N ILE A 177 12.53 11.89 1.43
CA ILE A 177 12.41 10.56 0.83
C ILE A 177 13.62 9.66 1.10
N LYS A 178 14.73 10.19 1.64
CA LYS A 178 15.98 9.46 1.87
C LYS A 178 15.79 8.14 2.62
N SER A 179 14.94 8.13 3.65
CA SER A 179 14.63 6.93 4.43
C SER A 179 14.01 5.79 3.61
N LEU A 180 13.26 6.10 2.56
CA LEU A 180 12.69 5.12 1.64
C LEU A 180 13.76 4.65 0.65
N TRP A 181 14.53 5.58 0.09
CA TRP A 181 15.66 5.27 -0.80
C TRP A 181 16.65 4.33 -0.12
N ASP A 182 17.05 4.62 1.12
CA ASP A 182 18.02 3.83 1.87
C ASP A 182 17.56 2.38 2.06
N LYS A 183 16.27 2.17 2.31
CA LYS A 183 15.68 0.82 2.40
C LYS A 183 15.75 0.09 1.07
N VAL A 184 15.40 0.75 -0.03
CA VAL A 184 15.44 0.15 -1.37
C VAL A 184 16.88 -0.14 -1.79
N SER A 185 17.79 0.82 -1.63
CA SER A 185 19.19 0.68 -2.00
C SER A 185 19.92 -0.36 -1.15
N ALA A 186 19.59 -0.48 0.15
CA ALA A 186 20.20 -1.50 1.02
C ALA A 186 19.86 -2.93 0.55
N VAL A 187 18.61 -3.17 0.16
CA VAL A 187 18.18 -4.48 -0.35
C VAL A 187 18.88 -4.79 -1.68
N LEU A 188 18.94 -3.82 -2.59
CA LEU A 188 19.63 -3.98 -3.87
C LEU A 188 21.14 -4.19 -3.70
N ALA A 189 21.77 -3.46 -2.78
CA ALA A 189 23.18 -3.62 -2.47
C ALA A 189 23.50 -5.00 -1.87
N ALA A 190 22.65 -5.50 -0.97
CA ALA A 190 22.78 -6.84 -0.42
C ALA A 190 22.67 -7.92 -1.50
N ALA A 191 21.72 -7.78 -2.43
CA ALA A 191 21.55 -8.70 -3.56
C ALA A 191 22.74 -8.70 -4.54
N CYS A 192 23.47 -7.59 -4.65
CA CYS A 192 24.68 -7.49 -5.49
C CYS A 192 25.94 -8.10 -4.85
N THR A 193 25.89 -8.62 -3.62
CA THR A 193 27.07 -9.28 -3.03
C THR A 193 27.27 -10.69 -3.62
N PRO A 194 28.51 -11.07 -4.01
CA PRO A 194 28.78 -12.25 -4.83
C PRO A 194 28.56 -13.62 -4.15
N GLN A 195 27.90 -13.69 -2.99
CA GLN A 195 27.58 -14.98 -2.34
C GLN A 195 26.52 -15.81 -3.07
N SER A 196 25.79 -15.23 -4.03
CA SER A 196 24.79 -15.94 -4.85
C SER A 196 25.38 -16.68 -6.08
N CYS A 197 26.68 -16.55 -6.36
CA CYS A 197 27.33 -17.13 -7.55
C CYS A 197 28.30 -18.28 -7.21
N ASN A 198 28.00 -19.11 -6.21
CA ASN A 198 28.70 -20.39 -6.02
C ASN A 198 27.83 -21.52 -6.56
N LEU A 199 27.71 -21.62 -7.89
CA LEU A 199 27.37 -22.92 -8.48
C LEU A 199 28.60 -23.83 -8.31
N PRO A 200 28.46 -25.05 -7.77
CA PRO A 200 29.55 -26.02 -7.79
C PRO A 200 29.93 -26.31 -9.25
N PRO A 201 31.22 -26.50 -9.57
CA PRO A 201 31.64 -26.88 -10.92
C PRO A 201 30.99 -28.21 -11.31
N PRO A 202 30.65 -28.41 -12.61
CA PRO A 202 30.08 -29.67 -13.06
C PRO A 202 31.03 -30.83 -12.72
N PRO A 203 30.51 -32.01 -12.32
CA PRO A 203 31.35 -33.15 -12.00
C PRO A 203 32.20 -33.49 -13.22
N GLY A 204 33.52 -33.42 -13.04
CA GLY A 204 34.51 -33.71 -14.08
C GLY A 204 34.25 -35.07 -14.69
N GLY A 205 34.06 -35.10 -16.01
CA GLY A 205 33.89 -36.32 -16.79
C GLY A 205 35.05 -37.27 -16.51
N GLY A 206 34.71 -38.40 -15.88
CA GLY A 206 35.65 -39.46 -15.57
C GLY A 206 36.42 -39.87 -16.83
N GLY A 207 37.74 -39.69 -16.77
CA GLY A 207 38.66 -40.23 -17.76
C GLY A 207 38.44 -41.73 -17.91
N ARG A 208 38.21 -42.15 -19.15
CA ARG A 208 38.18 -43.55 -19.55
C ARG A 208 39.61 -44.10 -19.45
N PRO A 209 39.90 -45.14 -18.65
CA PRO A 209 41.18 -45.83 -18.74
C PRO A 209 41.23 -46.67 -20.03
N LYS A 210 42.46 -46.89 -20.51
CA LYS A 210 42.80 -47.71 -21.69
C LYS A 210 42.33 -49.16 -21.56
#